data_AF-W4F9X1-F1
#
_entry.id   AF-W4F9X1-F1
#
_cell.length_a   1.000
_cell.length_b   1.000
_cell.length_c   1.000
_cell.angle_alpha   90.00
_cell.angle_beta   90.00
_cell.angle_gamma   90.00
#
_symmetry.space_group_name_H-M   'P 1'
#
loop_
_entity.id
_entity.type
_entity.pdbx_description
1 polymer ?
#
loop_
_entity_poly.entity_id
_entity_poly.type
_entity_poly.pdbx_seq_one_letter_code
_entity_poly.pdbx_strand_id
1 'polypeptide(L)'
;MIPAAYLQPPFFDGKADPSANYGAIGVVIGHEITHGFENRGSKYDADGKKKTWWKETTAKLFSENSECFVQQYGSMDVKSELTGDLLGKLDCNLALRETLADNGGVNTA
;
A
#
# COMPACT_ATOMS: atom_id res chain seq x y z
N MET A 1 6.27 -10.84 -2.42
CA MET A 1 6.53 -12.09 -3.20
C MET A 1 5.25 -12.40 -3.97
N ILE A 2 5.31 -12.74 -5.26
CA ILE A 2 4.11 -13.03 -6.06
C ILE A 2 4.01 -14.54 -6.33
N PRO A 3 3.07 -15.26 -5.69
CA PRO A 3 2.85 -16.68 -5.97
C PRO A 3 2.40 -16.89 -7.42
N ALA A 4 2.71 -18.05 -8.01
CA ALA A 4 2.29 -18.39 -9.37
C ALA A 4 0.76 -18.33 -9.55
N ALA A 5 -0.01 -18.60 -8.49
CA ALA A 5 -1.46 -18.49 -8.49
C ALA A 5 -1.99 -17.05 -8.66
N TYR A 6 -1.17 -16.01 -8.54
CA TYR A 6 -1.55 -14.64 -8.86
C TYR A 6 -1.30 -14.29 -10.33
N LEU A 7 -0.53 -15.08 -11.08
CA LEU A 7 -0.20 -14.83 -12.49
C LEU A 7 -1.25 -15.43 -13.43
N GLN A 8 -2.52 -15.12 -13.13
CA GLN A 8 -3.68 -15.57 -13.91
C GLN A 8 -4.76 -14.46 -13.91
N PRO A 9 -5.76 -14.53 -14.81
CA PRO A 9 -6.85 -13.56 -14.81
C PRO A 9 -7.60 -13.53 -13.46
N PRO A 10 -8.07 -12.35 -13.00
CA PRO A 10 -8.02 -11.05 -13.68
C PRO A 10 -6.70 -10.28 -13.49
N PHE A 11 -5.73 -10.81 -12.75
CA PHE A 11 -4.50 -10.07 -12.43
C PHE A 11 -3.51 -10.02 -13.60
N PHE A 12 -3.37 -11.12 -14.33
CA PHE A 12 -2.48 -11.19 -15.48
C PHE A 12 -3.06 -12.06 -16.60
N ASP A 13 -3.06 -11.52 -17.82
CA ASP A 13 -3.32 -12.26 -19.05
C ASP A 13 -2.35 -11.76 -20.15
N GLY A 14 -1.52 -12.67 -20.67
CA GLY A 14 -0.59 -12.37 -21.75
C GLY A 14 -1.24 -12.01 -23.09
N LYS A 15 -2.57 -12.19 -23.21
CA LYS A 15 -3.36 -11.83 -24.39
C LYS A 15 -4.24 -10.59 -24.17
N ALA A 16 -4.35 -10.07 -22.94
CA ALA A 16 -5.12 -8.87 -22.65
C ALA A 16 -4.37 -7.59 -23.08
N ASP A 17 -5.11 -6.48 -23.15
CA ASP A 17 -4.48 -5.17 -23.31
C ASP A 17 -3.50 -4.90 -22.15
N PRO A 18 -2.29 -4.38 -22.41
CA PRO A 18 -1.31 -4.12 -21.35
C PRO A 18 -1.85 -3.28 -20.19
N SER A 19 -2.76 -2.34 -20.45
CA SER A 19 -3.38 -1.52 -19.40
C SER A 19 -4.09 -2.36 -18.33
N ALA A 20 -4.70 -3.48 -18.69
CA ALA A 20 -5.31 -4.40 -17.73
C ALA A 20 -4.27 -5.07 -16.83
N ASN A 21 -3.12 -5.46 -17.40
CA ASN A 21 -2.03 -6.06 -16.63
C ASN A 21 -1.35 -5.04 -15.71
N TYR A 22 -1.06 -3.83 -16.20
CA TYR A 22 -0.48 -2.76 -15.37
C TYR A 22 -1.45 -2.35 -14.25
N GLY A 23 -2.74 -2.15 -14.56
CA GLY A 23 -3.76 -1.79 -13.58
C GLY A 23 -4.08 -2.88 -12.55
N ALA A 24 -3.72 -4.15 -12.81
CA ALA A 24 -3.93 -5.26 -11.88
C ALA A 24 -2.61 -5.78 -11.29
N ILE A 25 -1.89 -6.67 -11.98
CA ILE A 25 -0.63 -7.21 -11.44
C ILE A 25 0.47 -6.15 -11.29
N GLY A 26 0.49 -5.10 -12.13
CA GLY A 26 1.41 -3.98 -11.99
C GLY A 26 1.23 -3.25 -10.66
N VAL A 27 -0.02 -2.95 -10.28
CA VAL A 27 -0.35 -2.37 -8.97
C VAL A 27 0.09 -3.26 -7.83
N VAL A 28 -0.14 -4.58 -7.91
CA VAL A 28 0.29 -5.54 -6.88
C VAL A 28 1.82 -5.54 -6.75
N ILE A 29 2.56 -5.57 -7.85
CA ILE A 29 4.03 -5.50 -7.82
C ILE A 29 4.49 -4.17 -7.20
N GLY A 30 3.89 -3.05 -7.59
CA GLY A 30 4.19 -1.72 -7.03
C GLY A 30 3.88 -1.62 -5.54
N HIS A 31 2.78 -2.22 -5.09
CA HIS A 31 2.40 -2.33 -3.68
C HIS A 31 3.48 -3.07 -2.87
N GLU A 32 3.89 -4.25 -3.34
CA GLU A 32 4.90 -5.07 -2.69
C GLU A 32 6.29 -4.39 -2.65
N ILE A 33 6.63 -3.62 -3.67
CA ILE A 33 7.85 -2.78 -3.68
C ILE A 33 7.72 -1.66 -2.64
N THR A 34 6.56 -1.01 -2.58
CA THR A 34 6.31 0.12 -1.66
C THR A 34 6.34 -0.32 -0.20
N HIS A 35 6.05 -1.58 0.11
CA HIS A 35 6.28 -2.14 1.46
C HIS A 35 7.73 -2.03 1.95
N GLY A 36 8.72 -1.89 1.07
CA GLY A 36 10.11 -1.59 1.47
C GLY A 36 10.32 -0.14 1.97
N PHE A 37 9.37 0.76 1.70
CA PHE A 37 9.52 2.20 1.90
C PHE A 37 8.41 2.82 2.77
N GLU A 38 7.36 2.07 3.11
CA GLU A 38 6.29 2.52 4.01
C GLU A 38 6.79 2.74 5.47
N ASN A 39 5.89 3.14 6.37
CA ASN A 39 6.21 3.59 7.73
C ASN A 39 6.96 2.56 8.61
N ARG A 40 6.90 1.25 8.29
CA ARG A 40 7.70 0.20 8.92
C ARG A 40 8.89 -0.19 8.04
N GLY A 41 8.67 -0.45 6.76
CA GLY A 41 9.69 -0.84 5.78
C GLY A 41 10.85 0.13 5.69
N SER A 42 10.58 1.44 5.70
CA SER A 42 11.59 2.51 5.70
C SER A 42 12.60 2.46 6.85
N LYS A 43 12.35 1.64 7.89
CA LYS A 43 13.28 1.46 9.03
C LYS A 43 14.33 0.38 8.79
N TYR A 44 14.26 -0.31 7.65
CA TYR A 44 15.16 -1.40 7.28
C TYR A 44 15.98 -1.00 6.05
N ASP A 45 17.27 -1.32 6.06
CA ASP A 45 18.15 -1.12 4.90
C ASP A 45 18.00 -2.27 3.88
N ALA A 46 18.76 -2.19 2.79
CA ALA A 46 18.72 -3.17 1.69
C ALA A 46 19.12 -4.61 2.11
N ASP A 47 19.82 -4.78 3.24
CA ASP A 47 20.14 -6.10 3.81
C ASP A 47 19.01 -6.61 4.74
N GLY A 48 17.94 -5.84 4.93
CA GLY A 48 16.89 -6.14 5.89
C GLY A 48 17.28 -5.86 7.35
N LYS A 49 18.30 -5.02 7.60
CA LYS A 49 18.70 -4.66 8.96
C LYS A 49 18.01 -3.37 9.41
N LYS A 50 17.49 -3.38 10.63
CA LYS A 50 16.90 -2.17 11.23
C LYS A 50 17.98 -1.11 11.41
N LYS A 51 17.90 -0.02 10.66
CA LYS A 51 18.92 1.04 10.61
C LYS A 51 18.29 2.36 10.21
N THR A 52 18.74 3.45 10.82
CA THR A 52 18.42 4.80 10.32
C THR A 52 19.29 5.09 9.10
N TRP A 53 18.69 5.08 7.92
CA TRP A 53 19.37 5.38 6.65
C TRP A 53 18.81 6.62 5.95
N TRP A 54 17.67 7.14 6.41
CA TRP A 54 17.17 8.47 6.04
C TRP A 54 17.83 9.57 6.85
N LYS A 55 18.00 10.73 6.20
CA LYS A 55 18.24 11.98 6.92
C LYS A 55 17.02 12.30 7.78
N GLU A 56 17.24 12.95 8.92
CA GLU A 56 16.15 13.37 9.82
C GLU A 56 15.09 14.21 9.11
N THR A 57 15.52 15.11 8.22
CA THR A 57 14.61 15.94 7.42
C THR A 57 13.70 15.11 6.51
N THR A 58 14.21 14.06 5.89
CA THR A 58 13.42 13.13 5.06
C THR A 58 12.43 12.36 5.90
N ALA A 59 12.85 11.84 7.06
CA ALA A 59 11.96 11.12 7.97
C ALA A 59 10.82 12.01 8.49
N LYS A 60 11.12 13.27 8.80
CA LYS A 60 10.12 14.26 9.21
C LYS A 60 9.08 14.52 8.11
N LEU A 61 9.55 14.84 6.90
CA LEU A 61 8.66 15.09 5.75
C LEU A 61 7.80 13.87 5.41
N PHE A 62 8.36 12.66 5.50
CA PHE A 62 7.62 11.43 5.30
C PHE A 62 6.49 11.28 6.33
N SER A 63 6.79 11.53 7.61
CA SER A 63 5.77 11.48 8.67
C SER A 63 4.66 12.50 8.46
N GLU A 64 5.01 13.74 8.10
CA GLU A 64 4.05 14.81 7.82
C GLU A 64 3.15 14.48 6.63
N ASN A 65 3.71 13.95 5.55
CA ASN A 65 2.92 13.55 4.37
C ASN A 65 2.06 12.31 4.64
N SER A 66 2.53 11.37 5.48
CA SER A 66 1.77 10.18 5.85
C SER A 66 0.51 10.50 6.65
N GLU A 67 0.52 11.62 7.40
CA GLU A 67 -0.63 12.08 8.18
C GLU A 67 -1.86 12.38 7.30
N CYS A 68 -1.65 12.80 6.04
CA CYS A 68 -2.73 12.99 5.08
C CYS A 68 -3.53 11.69 4.87
N PHE A 69 -2.83 10.55 4.74
CA PHE A 69 -3.46 9.24 4.60
C PHE A 69 -4.19 8.84 5.87
N VAL A 70 -3.60 9.08 7.05
CA VAL A 70 -4.24 8.82 8.35
C VAL A 70 -5.59 9.54 8.44
N GLN A 71 -5.61 10.82 8.09
CA GLN A 71 -6.81 11.64 8.13
C GLN A 71 -7.84 11.22 7.08
N GLN A 72 -7.41 10.99 5.84
CA GLN A 72 -8.29 10.59 4.74
C GLN A 72 -8.97 9.26 5.04
N TYR A 73 -8.19 8.20 5.28
CA TYR A 73 -8.71 6.85 5.48
C TYR A 73 -9.38 6.72 6.84
N GLY A 74 -8.87 7.39 7.89
CA GLY A 74 -9.49 7.42 9.21
C GLY A 74 -10.88 8.09 9.24
N SER A 75 -11.25 8.85 8.21
CA SER A 75 -12.58 9.45 8.09
C SER A 75 -13.63 8.50 7.50
N MET A 76 -13.22 7.36 6.93
CA MET A 76 -14.10 6.43 6.23
C MET A 76 -14.93 5.58 7.19
N ASP A 77 -16.23 5.45 6.91
CA ASP A 77 -17.11 4.53 7.64
C ASP A 77 -16.89 3.10 7.17
N VAL A 78 -16.77 2.18 8.14
CA VAL A 78 -16.80 0.74 7.91
C VAL A 78 -18.20 0.25 8.22
N LYS A 79 -18.84 -0.40 7.25
CA LYS A 79 -20.19 -0.94 7.38
C LYS A 79 -20.20 -2.44 7.14
N SER A 80 -21.11 -3.13 7.81
CA SER A 80 -21.39 -4.54 7.54
C SER A 80 -21.99 -4.70 6.15
N GLU A 81 -21.38 -5.51 5.29
CA GLU A 81 -21.95 -5.83 3.97
C GLU A 81 -23.24 -6.66 4.08
N LEU A 82 -23.44 -7.37 5.19
CA LEU A 82 -24.60 -8.23 5.41
C LEU A 82 -25.81 -7.47 5.97
N THR A 83 -25.58 -6.57 6.92
CA THR A 83 -26.66 -5.88 7.67
C THR A 83 -26.75 -4.39 7.36
N GLY A 84 -25.70 -3.79 6.80
CA GLY A 84 -25.61 -2.34 6.58
C GLY A 84 -25.24 -1.53 7.82
N ASP A 85 -25.11 -2.17 8.98
CA ASP A 85 -24.80 -1.50 10.25
C ASP A 85 -23.43 -0.82 10.21
N LEU A 86 -23.34 0.37 10.83
CA LEU A 86 -22.08 1.07 11.03
C LEU A 86 -21.25 0.34 12.10
N LEU A 87 -20.09 -0.17 11.70
CA LEU A 87 -19.13 -0.84 12.58
C LEU A 87 -18.13 0.14 13.20
N GLY A 88 -18.00 1.34 12.62
CA GLY A 88 -17.14 2.41 13.12
C GLY A 88 -16.40 3.12 11.99
N LYS A 89 -15.34 3.82 12.34
CA LYS A 89 -14.38 4.40 11.39
C LYS A 89 -13.24 3.42 11.12
N LEU A 90 -12.66 3.46 9.93
CA LEU A 90 -11.46 2.70 9.62
C LEU A 90 -10.31 3.12 10.56
N ASP A 91 -9.69 2.16 11.24
CA ASP A 91 -8.49 2.44 12.03
C ASP A 91 -7.28 2.58 11.10
N CYS A 92 -6.97 3.82 10.70
CA CYS A 92 -5.83 4.06 9.83
C CYS A 92 -4.48 3.87 10.54
N ASN A 93 -4.40 3.92 11.88
CA ASN A 93 -3.13 3.58 12.54
C ASN A 93 -2.76 2.11 12.30
N LEU A 94 -3.77 1.24 12.18
CA LEU A 94 -3.60 -0.15 11.78
C LEU A 94 -3.36 -0.28 10.27
N ALA A 95 -4.13 0.45 9.45
CA ALA A 95 -4.12 0.30 8.00
C ALA A 95 -3.00 1.08 7.27
N LEU A 96 -2.30 2.01 7.93
CA LEU A 96 -1.40 2.97 7.27
C LEU A 96 -0.37 2.31 6.35
N ARG A 97 0.22 1.19 6.80
CA ARG A 97 1.19 0.41 6.03
C ARG A 97 0.63 0.00 4.66
N GLU A 98 -0.61 -0.49 4.64
CA GLU A 98 -1.28 -0.95 3.43
C GLU A 98 -1.74 0.23 2.59
N THR A 99 -2.31 1.27 3.20
CA THR A 99 -2.77 2.45 2.46
C THR A 99 -1.62 3.17 1.74
N LEU A 100 -0.44 3.27 2.36
CA LEU A 100 0.74 3.82 1.70
C LEU A 100 1.19 2.92 0.53
N ALA A 101 1.16 1.61 0.72
CA ALA A 101 1.54 0.65 -0.30
C ALA A 101 0.57 0.63 -1.50
N ASP A 102 -0.74 0.69 -1.26
CA ASP A 102 -1.76 0.77 -2.30
C ASP A 102 -1.62 2.03 -3.15
N ASN A 103 -1.44 3.19 -2.51
CA ASN A 103 -1.29 4.45 -3.23
C ASN A 103 0.04 4.53 -3.99
N GLY A 104 1.14 4.03 -3.39
CA GLY A 104 2.41 3.91 -4.08
C GLY A 104 2.36 2.93 -5.26
N GLY A 105 1.65 1.81 -5.08
CA GLY A 105 1.47 0.79 -6.10
C GLY A 105 0.72 1.31 -7.32
N VAL A 106 -0.43 1.95 -7.11
CA VAL A 106 -1.23 2.54 -8.21
C VAL A 106 -0.48 3.66 -8.92
N ASN A 107 0.27 4.50 -8.20
CA ASN A 107 1.01 5.60 -8.81
C ASN A 107 2.24 5.14 -9.61
N THR A 108 2.78 3.95 -9.33
CA THR A 108 3.99 3.42 -9.97
C THR A 108 3.69 2.46 -11.12
N ALA A 109 2.51 1.83 -11.10
CA ALA A 109 2.04 0.90 -12.12
C ALA A 109 1.80 1.58 -13.47
#